data_AF-A0A5K1G7S2-F1
#
_entry.id   AF-A0A5K1G7S2-F1
#
_cell.length_a   1.000
_cell.length_b   1.000
_cell.length_c   1.000
_cell.angle_alpha   90.00
_cell.angle_beta   90.00
_cell.angle_gamma   90.00
#
_symmetry.space_group_name_H-M   'P 1'
#
loop_
_entity.id
_entity.type
_entity.pdbx_description
1 polymer ?
#
loop_
_entity_poly.entity_id
_entity_poly.type
_entity_poly.pdbx_seq_one_letter_code
_entity_poly.pdbx_strand_id
1 'polypeptide(L)'
;LSMRALTSSYLRQTEVEMMRRESRDPLVVARIVGDVLDPFNRSVPLEVRYSSREVTNGCEFRPSAVARQPRVVVGGDDLRTFYTL
;
A
#
# COMPACT_ATOMS: atom_id res chain seq x y z
N LEU A 1 22.61 -32.06 1.46
CA LEU A 1 21.68 -31.14 0.76
C LEU A 1 22.51 -30.17 -0.08
N SER A 2 22.21 -30.01 -1.37
CA SER A 2 22.95 -29.12 -2.25
C SER A 2 22.55 -27.66 -2.00
N MET A 3 23.52 -26.74 -2.01
CA MET A 3 23.32 -25.31 -1.81
C MET A 3 22.28 -24.72 -2.78
N ARG A 4 22.21 -25.26 -4.01
CA ARG A 4 21.23 -24.88 -5.03
C ARG A 4 19.79 -25.22 -4.64
N ALA A 5 19.58 -26.31 -3.91
CA ALA A 5 18.25 -26.71 -3.43
C ALA A 5 17.75 -25.75 -2.34
N LEU A 6 18.65 -25.27 -1.48
CA LEU A 6 18.33 -24.34 -0.40
C LEU A 6 17.96 -22.93 -0.93
N THR A 7 18.66 -22.42 -1.95
CA THR A 7 18.32 -21.13 -2.56
C THR A 7 16.96 -21.16 -3.25
N SER A 8 16.62 -22.26 -3.92
CA SER A 8 15.33 -22.44 -4.59
C SER A 8 14.17 -22.56 -3.60
N SER A 9 14.36 -23.26 -2.47
CA SER A 9 13.35 -23.30 -1.40
C SER A 9 13.16 -21.94 -0.74
N TYR A 10 14.23 -21.17 -0.55
CA TYR A 10 14.16 -19.83 0.04
C TYR A 10 13.37 -18.89 -0.87
N LEU A 11 13.70 -18.81 -2.16
CA LEU A 11 12.98 -17.98 -3.14
C LEU A 11 11.49 -18.34 -3.24
N ARG A 12 11.16 -19.63 -3.29
CA ARG A 12 9.76 -20.09 -3.27
C ARG A 12 9.04 -19.73 -1.98
N GLN A 13 9.74 -19.81 -0.84
CA GLN A 13 9.16 -19.36 0.44
C GLN A 13 8.93 -17.85 0.44
N THR A 14 9.86 -17.04 -0.08
CA THR A 14 9.66 -15.58 -0.20
C THR A 14 8.51 -15.24 -1.14
N GLU A 15 8.37 -15.92 -2.27
CA GLU A 15 7.26 -15.74 -3.21
C GLU A 15 5.92 -16.13 -2.59
N VAL A 16 5.83 -17.28 -1.91
CA VAL A 16 4.60 -17.73 -1.23
C VAL A 16 4.24 -16.82 -0.05
N GLU A 17 5.23 -16.32 0.69
CA GLU A 17 5.03 -15.36 1.79
C GLU A 17 4.55 -14.00 1.26
N MET A 18 5.12 -13.51 0.15
CA MET A 18 4.68 -12.28 -0.52
C MET A 18 3.26 -12.42 -1.08
N MET A 19 2.95 -13.53 -1.76
CA MET A 19 1.61 -13.83 -2.28
C MET A 19 0.58 -14.01 -1.14
N ARG A 20 0.97 -14.60 -0.01
CA ARG A 20 0.13 -14.67 1.20
C ARG A 20 -0.15 -13.28 1.79
N ARG A 21 0.80 -12.37 1.78
CA ARG A 21 0.62 -10.99 2.26
C ARG A 21 -0.33 -10.19 1.36
N GLU A 22 -0.25 -10.37 0.04
CA GLU A 22 -1.17 -9.74 -0.91
C GLU A 22 -2.63 -10.16 -0.70
N SER A 23 -2.89 -11.45 -0.42
CA SER A 23 -4.25 -11.95 -0.19
C SER A 23 -4.99 -11.33 1.02
N ARG A 24 -4.25 -10.73 1.97
CA ARG A 24 -4.80 -10.04 3.15
C ARG A 24 -4.65 -8.53 3.09
N ASP A 25 -4.18 -8.02 1.96
CA ASP A 25 -4.02 -6.59 1.77
C ASP A 25 -5.39 -5.91 1.78
N PRO A 26 -5.60 -4.86 2.61
CA PRO A 26 -6.89 -4.18 2.66
C PRO A 26 -7.38 -3.65 1.31
N LEU A 27 -6.49 -3.26 0.40
CA LEU A 27 -6.85 -2.79 -0.94
C LEU A 27 -7.30 -3.93 -1.86
N VAL A 28 -6.75 -5.13 -1.67
CA VAL A 28 -7.17 -6.34 -2.40
C VAL A 28 -8.49 -6.85 -1.84
N VAL A 29 -8.61 -6.96 -0.51
CA VAL A 29 -9.84 -7.41 0.17
C VAL A 29 -11.02 -6.48 -0.14
N ALA A 30 -10.78 -5.16 -0.22
CA ALA A 30 -11.79 -4.17 -0.61
C ALA A 30 -11.98 -4.05 -2.14
N ARG A 31 -11.28 -4.86 -2.94
CA ARG A 31 -11.30 -4.89 -4.41
C ARG A 31 -10.85 -3.62 -5.13
N ILE A 32 -10.22 -2.68 -4.42
CA ILE A 32 -9.63 -1.48 -5.02
C ILE A 32 -8.52 -1.88 -6.01
N VAL A 33 -7.66 -2.82 -5.61
CA VAL A 33 -6.78 -3.51 -6.56
C VAL A 33 -7.62 -4.52 -7.34
N GLY A 34 -7.63 -4.41 -8.66
CA GLY A 34 -8.51 -5.13 -9.58
C GLY A 34 -9.58 -4.24 -10.19
N ASP A 35 -10.36 -3.51 -9.37
CA ASP A 35 -11.42 -2.63 -9.90
C ASP A 35 -10.89 -1.23 -10.30
N VAL A 36 -9.85 -0.71 -9.62
CA VAL A 36 -9.30 0.65 -9.85
C VAL A 36 -7.81 0.63 -10.21
N LEU A 37 -7.02 -0.21 -9.55
CA LEU A 37 -5.57 -0.27 -9.69
C LEU A 37 -5.10 -1.68 -10.06
N ASP A 38 -4.03 -1.78 -10.85
CA ASP A 38 -3.28 -3.03 -10.98
C ASP A 38 -2.49 -3.34 -9.68
N PRO A 39 -2.18 -4.61 -9.38
CA PRO A 39 -1.34 -4.97 -8.23
C PRO A 39 0.01 -4.23 -8.26
N PHE A 40 0.42 -3.71 -7.11
CA PHE A 40 1.66 -2.92 -6.98
C PHE A 40 2.31 -3.10 -5.61
N ASN A 41 3.62 -2.85 -5.56
CA ASN A 41 4.37 -2.80 -4.30
C ASN A 41 4.37 -1.37 -3.75
N ARG A 42 3.93 -1.19 -2.50
CA ARG A 42 4.02 0.11 -1.82
C ARG A 42 5.47 0.46 -1.57
N SER A 43 5.91 1.60 -2.10
CA SER A 43 7.30 2.06 -2.01
C SER A 43 7.46 3.44 -1.37
N VAL A 44 6.42 4.27 -1.41
CA VAL A 44 6.44 5.64 -0.87
C VAL A 44 5.37 5.80 0.20
N PRO A 45 5.71 6.25 1.42
CA PRO A 45 4.72 6.56 2.44
C PRO A 45 3.80 7.71 1.99
N LEU A 46 2.49 7.54 2.22
CA LEU A 46 1.49 8.57 1.96
C LEU A 46 0.62 8.74 3.20
N GLU A 47 0.61 9.96 3.75
CA GLU A 47 -0.27 10.33 4.86
C GLU A 47 -1.29 11.35 4.37
N VAL A 48 -2.57 11.03 4.53
CA VAL A 48 -3.68 11.94 4.23
C VAL A 48 -4.45 12.18 5.52
N ARG A 49 -4.66 13.44 5.89
CA ARG A 49 -5.40 13.82 7.10
C ARG A 49 -6.53 14.80 6.81
N TYR A 50 -7.71 14.51 7.32
CA TYR A 50 -8.80 15.47 7.44
C TYR A 50 -8.86 15.97 8.88
N SER A 51 -8.57 17.25 9.08
CA SER A 51 -8.43 17.84 10.42
C SER A 51 -7.40 17.05 11.27
N SER A 52 -7.80 16.47 12.40
CA SER A 52 -6.92 15.68 13.26
C SER A 52 -6.87 14.19 12.91
N ARG A 53 -7.75 13.70 12.01
CA ARG A 53 -7.92 12.27 11.73
C ARG A 53 -7.20 11.87 10.44
N GLU A 54 -6.37 10.84 10.55
CA GLU A 54 -5.68 10.21 9.44
C GLU A 54 -6.62 9.27 8.67
N VAL A 55 -6.43 9.20 7.36
CA VAL A 55 -7.14 8.27 6.47
C VAL A 55 -6.37 6.94 6.46
N THR A 56 -7.03 5.88 6.90
CA THR A 56 -6.55 4.50 6.76
C THR A 56 -7.49 3.69 5.89
N ASN A 57 -7.00 2.63 5.25
CA ASN A 57 -7.84 1.78 4.40
C ASN A 57 -9.08 1.27 5.17
N GLY A 58 -10.26 1.47 4.58
CA GLY A 58 -11.53 1.02 5.15
C GLY A 58 -12.12 1.90 6.26
N CYS A 59 -11.51 3.03 6.63
CA CYS A 59 -12.12 3.92 7.61
C CYS A 59 -13.24 4.79 7.00
N GLU A 60 -14.34 4.93 7.71
CA GLU A 60 -15.47 5.75 7.27
C GLU A 60 -15.35 7.20 7.76
N PHE A 61 -15.77 8.15 6.93
CA PHE A 61 -15.91 9.55 7.27
C PHE A 61 -17.33 10.04 6.95
N ARG A 62 -17.85 10.95 7.78
CA ARG A 62 -19.06 11.69 7.43
C ARG A 62 -18.76 12.64 6.26
N PRO A 63 -19.71 12.87 5.33
CA PRO A 63 -19.49 13.80 4.21
C PRO A 63 -19.03 15.19 4.64
N SER A 64 -19.57 15.71 5.75
CA SER A 64 -19.16 17.01 6.30
C SER A 64 -17.70 17.04 6.80
N ALA A 65 -17.14 15.90 7.20
CA ALA A 65 -15.76 15.80 7.68
C ALA A 65 -14.73 15.83 6.53
N VAL A 66 -15.16 15.53 5.30
CA VAL A 66 -14.31 15.48 4.10
C VAL A 66 -14.64 16.57 3.08
N ALA A 67 -15.51 17.52 3.44
CA ALA A 67 -15.94 18.59 2.54
C ALA A 67 -14.83 19.60 2.19
N ARG A 68 -13.75 19.64 2.98
CA ARG A 68 -12.58 20.51 2.76
C ARG A 68 -11.37 19.67 2.39
N GLN A 69 -10.47 20.23 1.60
CA GLN A 69 -9.25 19.56 1.17
C GLN A 69 -8.41 19.06 2.37
N PRO A 70 -7.89 17.82 2.34
CA PRO A 70 -7.06 17.29 3.40
C PRO A 70 -5.64 17.85 3.35
N ARG A 71 -4.92 17.71 4.46
CA ARG A 71 -3.47 17.83 4.45
C ARG A 71 -2.88 16.53 3.94
N VAL A 72 -1.94 16.63 3.00
CA VAL A 72 -1.23 15.47 2.42
C VAL A 72 0.25 15.61 2.69
N VAL A 73 0.88 14.52 3.13
CA VAL A 73 2.34 14.39 3.21
C VAL A 73 2.72 13.18 2.36
N VAL A 74 3.52 13.43 1.33
CA VAL A 74 4.15 12.38 0.52
C VAL A 74 5.57 12.22 1.03
N GLY A 75 5.95 10.99 1.37
CA GLY A 75 7.32 10.66 1.72
C GLY A 75 8.22 10.60 0.48
N GLY A 76 9.34 9.90 0.63
CA GLY A 76 10.33 9.75 -0.43
C GLY A 76 11.64 10.45 -0.08
N ASP A 77 12.73 9.85 -0.52
CA ASP A 77 14.07 10.22 -0.09
C ASP A 77 14.76 11.16 -1.09
N ASP A 78 14.17 11.29 -2.29
CA ASP A 78 14.68 12.11 -3.38
C ASP A 78 13.78 13.32 -3.63
N LEU A 79 14.28 14.50 -3.28
CA LEU A 79 13.59 15.78 -3.48
C LEU A 79 13.45 16.18 -4.95
N ARG A 80 14.07 15.46 -5.89
CA ARG A 80 13.94 15.68 -7.34
C ARG A 80 12.77 14.90 -7.94
N THR A 81 12.23 13.95 -7.19
CA THR A 81 11.08 13.17 -7.64
C THR A 81 9.81 13.97 -7.38
N PHE A 82 9.01 14.14 -8.43
CA PHE A 82 7.70 14.77 -8.36
C PHE A 82 6.62 13.72 -8.45
N TYR A 83 5.59 13.85 -7.60
CA TYR A 83 4.49 12.91 -7.51
C TYR A 83 3.18 13.57 -7.97
N THR A 84 2.27 12.75 -8.47
CA THR A 84 0.88 13.12 -8.75
C THR A 84 -0.02 12.44 -7.74
N LEU A 85 -1.03 13.17 -7.26
CA LEU A 85 -2.09 12.67 -6.39
C LEU A 85 -3.44 12.76 -7.10
#